data_AF-A0A212LQM8-F1
#
_entry.id   AF-A0A212LQM8-F1
#
_cell.length_a   1.000
_cell.length_b   1.000
_cell.length_c   1.000
_cell.angle_alpha   90.00
_cell.angle_beta   90.00
_cell.angle_gamma   90.00
#
_symmetry.space_group_name_H-M   'P 1'
#
loop_
_entity.id
_entity.type
_entity.pdbx_description
1 polymer ?
#
loop_
_entity_poly.entity_id
_entity_poly.type
_entity_poly.pdbx_seq_one_letter_code
_entity_poly.pdbx_strand_id
1 'polypeptide(L)'
;MTRIAPSKPAPAPPKGFRPHMSTKVKLEAALRALGLTLETVDWDHDPPIQMRVWVPEKGDTEPPANDPSHIVPRRREDHRRKTSGGATKARAQGDVTEIARTKRLAESQEEFRRRLLAKEPGDKPERKSKWPSRSLGKKTERRT
;
A
#
# COMPACT_ATOMS: atom_id res chain seq x y z
N MET A 1 -62.08 12.59 3.14
CA MET A 1 -60.80 13.18 3.59
C MET A 1 -60.64 12.92 5.08
N THR A 2 -59.88 11.89 5.46
CA THR A 2 -59.71 11.48 6.87
C THR A 2 -58.68 12.38 7.52
N ARG A 3 -59.08 13.21 8.50
CA ARG A 3 -58.14 14.03 9.28
C ARG A 3 -57.34 13.11 10.19
N ILE A 4 -56.03 12.97 9.92
CA ILE A 4 -55.09 12.34 10.84
C ILE A 4 -54.95 13.31 12.02
N ALA A 5 -55.47 12.93 13.19
CA ALA A 5 -55.27 13.69 14.41
C ALA A 5 -53.76 13.76 14.74
N PRO A 6 -53.25 14.88 15.25
CA PRO A 6 -51.84 14.97 15.64
C PRO A 6 -51.56 13.94 16.73
N SER A 7 -50.61 13.04 16.48
CA SER A 7 -50.19 12.04 17.46
C SER A 7 -49.63 12.75 18.69
N LYS A 8 -49.92 12.23 19.89
CA LYS A 8 -49.31 12.73 21.13
C LYS A 8 -47.79 12.72 20.98
N PRO A 9 -47.07 13.79 21.38
CA PRO A 9 -45.62 13.82 21.28
C PRO A 9 -45.01 12.73 22.16
N ALA A 10 -43.95 12.08 21.66
CA ALA A 10 -43.24 11.06 22.41
C ALA A 10 -42.64 11.64 23.71
N PRO A 11 -42.58 10.87 24.81
CA PRO A 11 -42.00 11.34 26.06
C PRO A 11 -40.50 11.64 25.89
N ALA A 12 -40.05 12.72 26.54
CA ALA A 12 -38.63 13.08 26.56
C ALA A 12 -37.80 12.07 27.40
N PRO A 13 -36.51 11.87 27.09
CA PRO A 13 -35.63 11.05 27.91
C PRO A 13 -35.46 11.65 29.32
N PRO A 14 -35.19 10.81 30.34
CA PRO A 14 -35.07 11.27 31.73
C PRO A 14 -33.88 12.21 31.91
N LYS A 15 -33.96 13.08 32.94
CA LYS A 15 -32.89 14.02 33.30
C LYS A 15 -31.58 13.26 33.52
N GLY A 16 -30.52 13.64 32.80
CA GLY A 16 -29.20 13.01 32.89
C GLY A 16 -29.00 11.76 32.04
N PHE A 17 -29.97 11.39 31.17
CA PHE A 17 -29.81 10.26 30.26
C PHE A 17 -28.68 10.50 29.24
N ARG A 18 -27.51 9.93 29.54
CA ARG A 18 -26.33 9.94 28.68
C ARG A 18 -25.69 8.55 28.72
N PRO A 19 -26.11 7.63 27.84
CA PRO A 19 -25.52 6.29 27.81
C PRO A 19 -24.03 6.36 27.44
N HIS A 20 -23.26 5.41 27.96
CA HIS A 20 -21.86 5.24 27.56
C HIS A 20 -21.78 4.93 26.07
N MET A 21 -20.88 5.62 25.36
CA MET A 21 -20.64 5.41 23.93
C MET A 21 -19.38 4.56 23.73
N SER A 22 -19.56 3.37 23.15
CA SER A 22 -18.45 2.47 22.85
C SER A 22 -17.53 3.06 21.77
N THR A 23 -16.27 2.61 21.73
CA THR A 23 -15.29 3.04 20.71
C THR A 23 -15.78 2.77 19.28
N LYS A 24 -16.50 1.66 19.08
CA LYS A 24 -17.13 1.34 17.79
C LYS A 24 -18.11 2.42 17.35
N VAL A 25 -19.00 2.87 18.24
CA VAL A 25 -19.98 3.92 17.93
C VAL A 25 -19.28 5.26 17.65
N LYS A 26 -18.22 5.58 18.41
CA LYS A 26 -17.40 6.78 18.15
C LYS A 26 -16.73 6.73 16.78
N LEU A 27 -16.18 5.57 16.40
CA LEU A 27 -15.55 5.36 15.10
C LEU A 27 -16.56 5.47 13.95
N GLU A 28 -17.71 4.81 14.06
CA GLU A 28 -18.77 4.88 13.06
C GLU A 28 -19.29 6.32 12.87
N ALA A 29 -19.47 7.06 13.98
CA ALA A 29 -19.86 8.47 13.93
C ALA A 29 -18.81 9.34 13.23
N ALA A 30 -17.52 9.14 13.55
CA ALA A 30 -16.42 9.86 12.93
C ALA A 30 -16.30 9.56 11.42
N LEU A 31 -16.43 8.30 11.02
CA LEU A 31 -16.43 7.90 9.60
C LEU A 31 -17.61 8.54 8.85
N ARG A 32 -18.82 8.50 9.42
CA ARG A 32 -20.00 9.13 8.80
C ARG A 32 -19.85 10.63 8.62
N ALA A 33 -19.24 11.33 9.58
CA ALA A 33 -18.95 12.75 9.47
C ALA A 33 -18.01 13.08 8.29
N LEU A 34 -17.18 12.11 7.87
CA LEU A 34 -16.29 12.19 6.71
C LEU A 34 -16.90 11.63 5.42
N GLY A 35 -18.18 11.21 5.44
CA GLY A 35 -18.85 10.58 4.31
C GLY A 35 -18.34 9.16 4.01
N LEU A 36 -17.85 8.46 5.04
CA LEU A 36 -17.30 7.11 4.97
C LEU A 36 -18.11 6.13 5.83
N THR A 37 -18.02 4.84 5.49
CA THR A 37 -18.53 3.72 6.31
C THR A 37 -17.47 2.64 6.46
N LEU A 38 -17.63 1.77 7.47
CA LEU A 38 -16.76 0.61 7.67
C LEU A 38 -16.77 -0.36 6.46
N GLU A 39 -17.80 -0.36 5.60
CA GLU A 39 -17.80 -1.16 4.37
C GLU A 39 -17.08 -0.49 3.20
N THR A 40 -16.83 0.81 3.26
CA THR A 40 -16.21 1.58 2.16
C THR A 40 -14.72 1.85 2.36
N VAL A 41 -14.25 1.66 3.59
CA VAL A 41 -12.88 1.93 4.01
C VAL A 41 -12.16 0.62 4.31
N ASP A 42 -10.95 0.49 3.76
CA ASP A 42 -10.00 -0.52 4.19
C ASP A 42 -8.93 0.16 5.08
N TRP A 43 -8.47 -0.56 6.10
CA TRP A 43 -7.37 -0.13 6.97
C TRP A 43 -6.07 -0.67 6.40
N ASP A 44 -5.31 0.20 5.75
CA ASP A 44 -4.12 -0.17 4.99
C ASP A 44 -2.83 0.18 5.74
N HIS A 45 -1.74 -0.51 5.42
CA HIS A 45 -0.44 -0.33 6.08
C HIS A 45 0.48 0.56 5.25
N ASP A 46 1.07 1.58 5.88
CA ASP A 46 2.06 2.48 5.28
C ASP A 46 3.34 2.57 6.14
N PRO A 47 4.48 1.97 5.72
CA PRO A 47 4.68 1.18 4.50
C PRO A 47 3.98 -0.19 4.56
N PRO A 48 3.77 -0.84 3.40
CA PRO A 48 3.22 -2.20 3.33
C PRO A 48 4.00 -3.17 4.21
N ILE A 49 3.32 -4.08 4.91
CA ILE A 49 3.96 -5.04 5.84
C ILE A 49 5.12 -5.80 5.18
N GLN A 50 4.95 -6.21 3.92
CA GLN A 50 5.96 -6.95 3.14
C GLN A 50 7.23 -6.13 2.82
N MET A 51 7.20 -4.81 3.03
CA MET A 51 8.35 -3.92 2.89
C MET A 51 8.97 -3.53 4.24
N ARG A 52 8.37 -3.96 5.36
CA ARG A 52 8.91 -3.71 6.70
C ARG A 52 10.02 -4.70 7.03
N VAL A 53 10.86 -4.32 7.98
CA VAL A 53 11.93 -5.20 8.48
C VAL A 53 11.30 -6.24 9.40
N TRP A 54 11.54 -7.53 9.14
CA TRP A 54 11.12 -8.60 10.03
C TRP A 54 12.11 -8.74 11.20
N VAL A 55 11.59 -8.77 12.43
CA VAL A 55 12.40 -8.95 13.65
C VAL A 55 12.05 -10.30 14.28
N PRO A 56 12.89 -11.34 14.07
CA PRO A 56 12.60 -12.70 14.53
C PRO A 56 12.35 -12.82 16.04
N GLU A 57 13.07 -12.02 16.83
CA GLU A 57 12.98 -12.02 18.31
C GLU A 57 11.60 -11.60 18.82
N LYS A 58 10.96 -10.66 18.11
CA LYS A 58 9.63 -10.13 18.46
C LYS A 58 8.51 -10.90 17.78
N GLY A 59 8.82 -11.70 16.76
CA GLY A 59 7.82 -12.31 15.89
C GLY A 59 6.94 -11.28 15.17
N ASP A 60 7.47 -10.08 14.92
CA ASP A 60 6.77 -8.97 14.29
C ASP A 60 7.72 -8.14 13.41
N THR A 61 7.17 -7.15 12.72
CA THR A 61 7.88 -6.17 11.91
C THR A 61 8.28 -4.93 12.70
N GLU A 62 9.27 -4.20 12.20
CA GLU A 62 9.57 -2.83 12.62
C GLU A 62 9.23 -1.86 11.48
N PRO A 63 8.29 -0.91 11.68
CA PRO A 63 7.42 -0.73 12.86
C PRO A 63 6.38 -1.88 13.04
N PRO A 64 5.85 -2.11 14.26
CA PRO A 64 4.91 -3.20 14.56
C PRO A 64 3.72 -3.26 13.60
N ALA A 65 3.27 -4.46 13.25
CA ALA A 65 2.20 -4.62 12.26
C ALA A 65 0.93 -3.84 12.65
N ASN A 66 0.57 -3.88 13.93
CA ASN A 66 -0.63 -3.23 14.47
C ASN A 66 -0.39 -1.81 15.03
N ASP A 67 0.73 -1.15 14.68
CA ASP A 67 0.98 0.23 15.10
C ASP A 67 -0.04 1.17 14.44
N PRO A 68 -0.93 1.84 15.22
CA PRO A 68 -1.94 2.76 14.68
C PRO A 68 -1.34 3.91 13.87
N SER A 69 -0.09 4.30 14.13
CA SER A 69 0.62 5.37 13.41
C SER A 69 0.92 5.02 11.95
N HIS A 70 0.91 3.72 11.64
CA HIS A 70 1.19 3.18 10.31
C HIS A 70 -0.02 2.48 9.67
N ILE A 71 -1.21 2.66 10.26
CA ILE A 71 -2.48 2.16 9.72
C ILE A 71 -3.29 3.37 9.25
N VAL A 72 -3.55 3.42 7.94
CA VAL A 72 -4.24 4.54 7.30
C VAL A 72 -5.58 4.07 6.76
N PRO A 73 -6.70 4.72 7.14
CA PRO A 73 -7.99 4.44 6.52
C PRO A 73 -7.98 4.96 5.07
N ARG A 74 -8.25 4.07 4.11
CA ARG A 74 -8.31 4.40 2.68
C ARG A 74 -9.63 3.92 2.10
N ARG A 75 -10.18 4.66 1.12
CA ARG A 75 -11.31 4.13 0.33
C ARG A 75 -10.85 2.90 -0.43
N ARG A 76 -11.72 1.90 -0.57
CA ARG A 76 -11.43 0.65 -1.27
C ARG A 76 -10.85 0.84 -2.67
N GLU A 77 -11.36 1.82 -3.41
CA GLU A 77 -10.87 2.13 -4.76
C GLU A 77 -9.44 2.67 -4.74
N ASP A 78 -9.14 3.57 -3.80
CA ASP A 78 -7.81 4.13 -3.63
C ASP A 78 -6.81 3.08 -3.14
N HIS A 79 -7.23 2.23 -2.20
CA HIS A 79 -6.46 1.09 -1.73
C HIS A 79 -6.14 0.13 -2.89
N ARG A 80 -7.14 -0.26 -3.69
CA ARG A 80 -6.93 -1.10 -4.88
C ARG A 80 -5.92 -0.47 -5.83
N ARG A 81 -6.08 0.82 -6.14
CA ARG A 81 -5.17 1.56 -7.04
C ARG A 81 -3.74 1.61 -6.50
N LYS A 82 -3.55 1.80 -5.19
CA LYS A 82 -2.23 1.76 -4.54
C LYS A 82 -1.61 0.36 -4.65
N THR A 83 -2.38 -0.68 -4.34
CA THR A 83 -1.89 -2.06 -4.30
C THR A 83 -1.53 -2.59 -5.69
N SER A 84 -2.44 -2.45 -6.67
CA SER A 84 -2.25 -3.01 -8.01
C SER A 84 -1.62 -2.04 -9.02
N GLY A 85 -1.52 -0.76 -8.69
CA GLY A 85 -1.24 0.29 -9.66
C GLY A 85 -2.47 0.61 -10.53
N GLY A 86 -2.29 1.55 -11.45
CA GLY A 86 -3.26 1.92 -12.47
C GLY A 86 -3.25 0.98 -13.67
N ALA A 87 -4.35 0.99 -14.45
CA ALA A 87 -4.56 0.10 -15.60
C ALA A 87 -3.60 0.33 -16.79
N THR A 88 -2.88 1.45 -16.81
CA THR A 88 -1.94 1.78 -17.89
C THR A 88 -0.51 1.45 -17.48
N LYS A 89 0.34 1.05 -18.44
CA LYS A 89 1.77 0.76 -18.19
C LYS A 89 2.51 1.90 -17.48
N ALA A 90 2.14 3.15 -17.77
CA ALA A 90 2.73 4.34 -17.13
C ALA A 90 2.30 4.52 -15.65
N ARG A 91 1.21 3.88 -15.22
CA ARG A 91 0.68 3.94 -13.84
C ARG A 91 0.73 2.59 -13.13
N ALA A 92 1.32 1.56 -13.73
CA ALA A 92 1.36 0.19 -13.20
C ALA A 92 2.27 0.02 -11.97
N GLN A 93 2.82 1.10 -11.43
CA GLN A 93 3.62 1.10 -10.21
C GLN A 93 2.68 1.06 -9.00
N GLY A 94 2.37 -0.15 -8.55
CA GLY A 94 1.68 -0.40 -7.28
C GLY A 94 2.60 -1.08 -6.26
N ASP A 95 2.14 -1.18 -5.02
CA ASP A 95 2.88 -1.80 -3.92
C ASP A 95 3.36 -3.21 -4.29
N VAL A 96 2.54 -4.01 -4.98
CA VAL A 96 2.91 -5.37 -5.43
C VAL A 96 4.14 -5.35 -6.33
N THR A 97 4.22 -4.40 -7.25
CA THR A 97 5.36 -4.28 -8.17
C THR A 97 6.61 -3.80 -7.47
N GLU A 98 6.48 -2.86 -6.53
CA GLU A 98 7.60 -2.33 -5.75
C GLU A 98 8.15 -3.38 -4.76
N ILE A 99 7.28 -4.17 -4.13
CA ILE A 99 7.68 -5.32 -3.30
C ILE A 99 8.48 -6.31 -4.15
N ALA A 100 7.96 -6.71 -5.32
CA ALA A 100 8.65 -7.65 -6.20
C ALA A 100 10.01 -7.12 -6.68
N ARG A 101 10.07 -5.82 -7.01
CA ARG A 101 11.31 -5.15 -7.40
C ARG A 101 12.33 -5.11 -6.27
N THR A 102 11.89 -4.77 -5.07
CA THR A 102 12.75 -4.68 -3.88
C THR A 102 13.34 -6.05 -3.55
N LYS A 103 12.53 -7.12 -3.60
CA LYS A 103 13.00 -8.50 -3.41
C LYS A 103 14.10 -8.88 -4.42
N ARG A 104 13.85 -8.64 -5.71
CA ARG A 104 14.86 -8.92 -6.76
C ARG A 104 16.14 -8.13 -6.58
N LEU A 105 16.03 -6.87 -6.17
CA LEU A 105 17.20 -6.02 -5.94
C LEU A 105 18.01 -6.52 -4.74
N ALA A 106 17.35 -6.91 -3.65
CA ALA A 106 17.99 -7.50 -2.49
C ALA A 106 18.73 -8.80 -2.85
N GLU A 107 18.09 -9.71 -3.58
CA GLU A 107 18.71 -10.94 -4.10
C GLU A 107 19.96 -10.62 -4.93
N SER A 108 19.86 -9.67 -5.87
CA SER A 108 20.99 -9.26 -6.72
C SER A 108 22.15 -8.67 -5.91
N GLN A 109 21.86 -7.91 -4.85
CA GLN A 109 22.87 -7.32 -3.97
C GLN A 109 23.54 -8.39 -3.11
N GLU A 110 22.79 -9.37 -2.61
CA GLU A 110 23.36 -10.51 -1.88
C GLU A 110 24.29 -11.34 -2.76
N GLU A 111 23.89 -11.64 -4.00
CA GLU A 111 24.74 -12.34 -4.96
C GLU A 111 26.04 -11.56 -5.24
N PHE A 112 25.91 -10.24 -5.44
CA PHE A 112 27.07 -9.38 -5.64
C PHE A 112 28.00 -9.38 -4.42
N ARG A 113 27.44 -9.32 -3.20
CA ARG A 113 28.19 -9.40 -1.95
C ARG A 113 28.89 -10.73 -1.79
N ARG A 114 28.21 -11.85 -2.09
CA ARG A 114 28.82 -13.20 -2.10
C ARG A 114 29.99 -13.27 -3.08
N ARG A 115 29.83 -12.71 -4.29
CA ARG A 115 30.90 -12.68 -5.29
C ARG A 115 32.09 -11.84 -4.84
N LEU A 116 31.87 -10.71 -4.17
CA LEU A 116 32.95 -9.87 -3.64
C LEU A 116 33.72 -10.57 -2.52
N LEU A 117 33.02 -11.22 -1.59
CA LEU A 117 33.65 -11.94 -0.47
C LEU A 117 34.41 -13.19 -0.93
N ALA A 118 34.00 -13.80 -2.04
CA ALA A 118 34.66 -14.98 -2.62
C ALA A 118 35.91 -14.65 -3.45
N LYS A 119 36.20 -13.37 -3.74
CA LYS A 119 37.39 -12.98 -4.51
C LYS A 119 38.63 -13.06 -3.64
N GLU A 120 39.65 -13.75 -4.14
CA GLU A 120 40.97 -13.75 -3.52
C GLU A 120 41.80 -12.53 -3.96
N PRO A 121 42.80 -12.10 -3.15
CA PRO A 121 43.69 -11.02 -3.54
C PRO A 121 44.49 -11.39 -4.81
N GLY A 122 44.13 -10.78 -5.94
CA GLY A 122 44.77 -11.04 -7.25
C GLY A 122 43.79 -11.41 -8.37
N ASP A 123 42.54 -11.73 -8.04
CA ASP A 123 41.52 -12.05 -9.03
C ASP A 123 41.16 -10.85 -9.91
N LYS A 124 41.49 -10.95 -11.21
CA LYS A 124 41.10 -9.95 -12.20
C LYS A 124 39.63 -10.14 -12.58
N PRO A 125 38.82 -9.07 -12.62
CA PRO A 125 37.43 -9.18 -13.06
C PRO A 125 37.38 -9.67 -14.51
N GLU A 126 36.58 -10.70 -14.78
CA GLU A 126 36.26 -11.12 -16.14
C GLU A 126 35.66 -9.95 -16.93
N ARG A 127 36.26 -9.63 -18.07
CA ARG A 127 35.73 -8.61 -18.98
C ARG A 127 34.44 -9.13 -19.60
N LYS A 128 33.30 -8.60 -19.16
CA LYS A 128 32.03 -8.83 -19.84
C LYS A 128 32.11 -8.29 -21.28
N SER A 129 31.54 -9.04 -22.21
CA SER A 129 31.74 -8.93 -23.66
C SER A 129 31.46 -7.55 -24.25
N LYS A 130 32.08 -7.29 -25.41
CA LYS A 130 31.90 -6.09 -26.23
C LYS A 130 30.40 -5.79 -26.40
N TRP A 131 30.03 -4.53 -26.18
CA TRP A 131 28.69 -4.04 -26.51
C TRP A 131 28.26 -4.57 -27.87
N PRO A 132 27.03 -5.11 -28.00
CA PRO A 132 26.54 -5.55 -29.29
C PRO A 132 26.60 -4.37 -30.25
N SER A 133 27.35 -4.49 -31.33
CA SER A 133 27.41 -3.48 -32.38
C SER A 133 26.05 -3.48 -33.09
N ARG A 134 25.07 -2.77 -32.54
CA ARG A 134 23.80 -2.56 -33.23
C ARG A 134 24.08 -1.61 -34.39
N SER A 135 23.84 -2.08 -35.62
CA SER A 135 23.82 -1.19 -36.78
C SER A 135 22.67 -0.19 -36.59
N LEU A 136 22.99 1.10 -36.63
CA LEU A 136 21.97 2.14 -36.71
C LEU A 136 21.21 1.93 -38.02
N GLY A 137 19.90 1.71 -37.95
CA GLY A 137 19.06 1.48 -39.11
C GLY A 137 19.24 2.59 -40.14
N LYS A 138 19.57 2.23 -41.39
CA LYS A 138 19.69 3.19 -42.49
C LYS A 138 18.33 3.87 -42.68
N LYS A 139 18.33 5.21 -42.66
CA LYS A 139 17.16 6.04 -43.00
C LYS A 139 16.71 5.65 -44.40
N THR A 140 15.55 5.02 -44.54
CA THR A 140 14.90 4.86 -45.83
C THR A 140 14.48 6.24 -46.31
N GLU A 141 15.11 6.72 -47.38
CA GLU A 141 14.68 7.91 -48.09
C GLU A 141 13.22 7.72 -48.52
N ARG A 142 12.32 8.55 -47.99
CA ARG A 142 10.97 8.67 -48.54
C ARG A 142 11.13 9.32 -49.91
N ARG A 143 10.93 8.55 -50.97
CA ARG A 143 10.69 9.11 -52.30
C ARG A 143 9.41 9.93 -52.24
N THR A 144 9.57 11.22 -52.54
CA THR A 144 8.53 12.19 -52.89
C THR A 144 7.74 11.73 -54.10
#